data_AF-A0A7W6F5U5-F1
#
_entry.id   AF-A0A7W6F5U5-F1
#
_cell.length_a   1.000
_cell.length_b   1.000
_cell.length_c   1.000
_cell.angle_alpha   90.00
_cell.angle_beta   90.00
_cell.angle_gamma   90.00
#
_symmetry.space_group_name_H-M   'P 1'
#
loop_
_entity.id
_entity.type
_entity.pdbx_description
1 polymer ?
#
loop_
_entity_poly.entity_id
_entity_poly.type
_entity_poly.pdbx_seq_one_letter_code
_entity_poly.pdbx_strand_id
1 'polypeptide(L)'
;MSTGLPIAMRPFEERSRQSSLERALTCAFWRTVQNEPIPVMAALEAAARALGHLYRQTAAAHGPGGSCGCGWQPDPEADLIVLEAMLAAAVMQQPVEDLAEMEVAGRA
;
A
#
# COMPACT_ATOMS: atom_id res chain seq x y z
N MET A 1 -3.20 -23.35 26.04
CA MET A 1 -2.69 -22.00 25.77
C MET A 1 -1.65 -22.12 24.66
N SER A 2 -2.04 -21.95 23.40
CA SER A 2 -1.10 -21.99 22.27
C SER A 2 -0.68 -20.57 21.94
N THR A 3 0.58 -20.25 22.23
CA THR A 3 1.28 -19.10 21.66
C THR A 3 1.49 -19.39 20.17
N GLY A 4 0.66 -18.81 19.31
CA GLY A 4 0.99 -18.73 17.89
C GLY A 4 2.24 -17.87 17.77
N LEU A 5 3.39 -18.47 17.44
CA LEU A 5 4.55 -17.71 17.03
C LEU A 5 4.12 -16.78 15.88
N PRO A 6 4.45 -15.48 15.91
CA PRO A 6 4.36 -14.70 14.69
C PRO A 6 5.27 -15.40 13.66
N ILE A 7 4.70 -15.79 12.51
CA ILE A 7 5.52 -16.15 11.37
C ILE A 7 6.33 -14.89 11.08
N ALA A 8 7.60 -14.87 11.50
CA ALA A 8 8.52 -13.80 11.18
C ALA A 8 8.69 -13.83 9.65
N MET A 9 7.87 -13.06 8.96
CA MET A 9 7.91 -13.00 7.50
C MET A 9 9.25 -12.44 7.10
N ARG A 10 9.91 -13.09 6.13
CA ARG A 10 11.23 -12.62 5.70
C ARG A 10 11.06 -11.26 5.01
N PRO A 11 12.01 -10.31 5.17
CA PRO A 11 11.89 -8.96 4.60
C PRO A 11 11.61 -8.93 3.08
N PHE A 12 12.06 -9.94 2.34
CA PHE A 12 11.76 -10.09 0.91
C PHE A 12 10.30 -10.50 0.63
N GLU A 13 9.74 -11.38 1.45
CA GLU A 13 8.35 -11.82 1.33
C GLU A 13 7.38 -10.68 1.67
N GLU A 14 7.73 -9.88 2.69
CA GLU A 14 7.01 -8.66 3.05
C GLU A 14 6.98 -7.69 1.85
N ARG A 15 8.14 -7.34 1.31
CA ARG A 15 8.23 -6.45 0.13
C ARG A 15 7.46 -6.99 -1.07
N SER A 16 7.56 -8.29 -1.34
CA SER A 16 6.83 -8.93 -2.46
C SER A 16 5.31 -8.85 -2.28
N ARG A 17 4.81 -9.04 -1.06
CA ARG A 17 3.39 -8.89 -0.74
C ARG A 17 2.94 -7.43 -0.82
N GLN A 18 3.76 -6.49 -0.34
CA GLN A 18 3.51 -5.05 -0.47
C GLN A 18 3.38 -4.64 -1.94
N SER A 19 4.36 -4.99 -2.78
CA SER A 19 4.31 -4.70 -4.22
C SER A 19 3.12 -5.37 -4.91
N SER A 20 2.72 -6.57 -4.46
CA SER A 20 1.52 -7.24 -5.00
C SER A 20 0.24 -6.48 -4.66
N LEU A 21 0.12 -5.94 -3.44
CA LEU A 21 -1.01 -5.12 -3.01
C LEU A 21 -1.04 -3.78 -3.74
N GLU A 22 0.09 -3.08 -3.83
CA GLU A 22 0.24 -1.82 -4.57
C GLU A 22 -0.19 -1.98 -6.03
N ARG A 23 0.25 -3.05 -6.69
CA ARG A 23 -0.14 -3.36 -8.07
C ARG A 23 -1.64 -3.64 -8.19
N ALA A 24 -2.23 -4.39 -7.25
CA ALA A 24 -3.66 -4.67 -7.27
C ALA A 24 -4.50 -3.38 -7.14
N LEU A 25 -4.12 -2.49 -6.22
CA LEU A 25 -4.76 -1.18 -6.03
C LEU A 25 -4.62 -0.30 -7.27
N THR A 26 -3.43 -0.25 -7.86
CA THR A 26 -3.14 0.52 -9.07
C THR A 26 -3.97 0.03 -10.26
N CYS A 27 -4.05 -1.29 -10.47
CA CYS A 27 -4.88 -1.87 -11.51
C CYS A 27 -6.37 -1.59 -11.28
N ALA A 28 -6.86 -1.69 -10.04
CA ALA A 28 -8.25 -1.39 -9.73
C ALA A 28 -8.59 0.08 -10.03
N PHE A 29 -7.73 1.01 -9.59
CA PHE A 29 -7.87 2.44 -9.86
C PHE A 29 -7.98 2.74 -11.36
N TRP A 30 -7.00 2.28 -12.15
CA TRP A 30 -6.98 2.57 -13.58
C TRP A 30 -8.09 1.88 -14.36
N ARG A 31 -8.55 0.69 -13.94
CA ARG A 31 -9.71 0.04 -14.56
C ARG A 31 -10.98 0.88 -14.36
N THR A 32 -11.18 1.43 -13.16
CA THR A 32 -12.34 2.29 -12.89
C THR A 32 -12.28 3.58 -13.70
N VAL A 33 -11.14 4.29 -13.68
CA VAL A 33 -10.98 5.58 -14.39
C VAL A 33 -11.11 5.44 -15.92
N GLN A 34 -10.65 4.33 -16.50
CA GLN A 34 -10.79 4.08 -17.94
C GLN A 34 -12.23 3.83 -18.38
N ASN A 35 -13.04 3.18 -17.54
CA ASN A 35 -14.43 2.86 -17.88
C ASN A 35 -15.36 4.06 -17.66
N GLU A 36 -15.08 4.89 -16.66
CA GLU A 36 -15.87 6.05 -16.31
C GLU A 36 -14.94 7.26 -16.07
N PRO A 37 -14.74 8.13 -17.07
CA PRO A 37 -13.86 9.27 -16.93
C PRO A 37 -14.33 10.21 -15.81
N ILE A 38 -13.43 10.45 -14.86
CA ILE A 38 -13.64 11.37 -13.74
C ILE A 38 -12.48 12.36 -13.65
N PRO A 39 -12.68 13.57 -13.09
CA PRO A 39 -11.59 14.50 -12.85
C PRO A 39 -10.48 13.86 -12.01
N VAL A 40 -9.22 14.11 -12.36
CA VAL A 40 -8.06 13.45 -11.73
C VAL A 40 -8.07 13.61 -10.21
N MET A 41 -8.31 14.83 -9.70
CA MET A 41 -8.38 15.05 -8.26
C MET A 41 -9.57 14.34 -7.60
N ALA A 42 -10.71 14.23 -8.28
CA ALA A 42 -11.85 13.48 -7.75
C ALA A 42 -11.55 11.98 -7.64
N ALA A 43 -10.80 11.42 -8.59
CA ALA A 43 -10.31 10.04 -8.53
C ALA A 43 -9.37 9.82 -7.34
N LEU A 44 -8.39 10.72 -7.17
CA LEU A 44 -7.42 10.65 -6.08
C LEU A 44 -8.08 10.83 -4.71
N GLU A 45 -9.06 11.74 -4.59
CA GLU A 45 -9.87 11.89 -3.37
C GLU A 45 -10.67 10.62 -3.06
N ALA A 46 -11.26 9.97 -4.06
CA ALA A 46 -11.96 8.71 -3.87
C ALA A 46 -11.01 7.61 -3.38
N ALA A 47 -9.80 7.53 -3.94
CA ALA A 47 -8.77 6.60 -3.49
C ALA A 47 -8.33 6.88 -2.04
N ALA A 48 -8.11 8.15 -1.69
CA ALA A 48 -7.76 8.56 -0.31
C ALA A 48 -8.87 8.20 0.69
N ARG A 49 -10.15 8.45 0.33
CA ARG A 49 -11.30 8.02 1.15
C ARG A 49 -11.29 6.50 1.32
N ALA A 50 -11.09 5.72 0.26
CA ALA A 50 -11.04 4.27 0.34
C ALA A 50 -9.92 3.78 1.26
N LEU A 51 -8.71 4.36 1.17
CA LEU A 51 -7.60 4.07 2.07
C LEU A 51 -7.96 4.37 3.54
N GLY A 52 -8.61 5.51 3.81
CA GLY A 52 -9.09 5.83 5.16
C GLY A 52 -10.13 4.84 5.69
N HIS A 53 -10.97 4.25 4.84
CA HIS A 53 -11.89 3.18 5.24
C HIS A 53 -11.16 1.87 5.54
N LEU A 54 -10.13 1.53 4.75
CA LEU A 54 -9.29 0.37 5.01
C LEU A 54 -8.53 0.53 6.33
N TYR A 55 -7.95 1.71 6.57
CA TYR A 55 -7.30 2.02 7.84
C TYR A 55 -8.22 1.79 9.04
N ARG A 56 -9.45 2.32 9.02
CA ARG A 56 -10.40 2.11 10.13
C ARG A 56 -10.76 0.65 10.35
N GLN A 57 -10.91 -0.13 9.27
CA GLN A 57 -11.18 -1.57 9.36
C GLN A 57 -10.00 -2.32 9.97
N THR A 58 -8.78 -2.01 9.52
CA THR A 58 -7.54 -2.58 10.07
C THR A 58 -7.39 -2.20 11.54
N ALA A 59 -7.57 -0.92 11.88
CA ALA A 59 -7.50 -0.43 13.25
C ALA A 59 -8.53 -1.13 14.16
N ALA A 60 -9.77 -1.31 13.70
CA ALA A 60 -10.79 -2.03 14.46
C ALA A 60 -10.40 -3.51 14.73
N ALA A 61 -9.73 -4.17 13.78
CA ALA A 61 -9.25 -5.54 13.95
C ALA A 61 -8.08 -5.68 14.96
N HIS A 62 -7.39 -4.57 15.26
CA HIS A 62 -6.21 -4.52 16.15
C HIS A 62 -6.45 -3.73 17.45
N GLY A 63 -7.60 -3.07 17.59
CA GLY A 63 -7.99 -2.33 18.79
C GLY A 63 -8.47 -3.23 19.94
N PRO A 64 -8.95 -2.64 21.05
CA PRO A 64 -9.49 -3.39 22.19
C PRO A 64 -10.64 -4.31 21.76
N GLY A 65 -10.47 -5.62 21.92
CA GLY A 65 -11.44 -6.64 21.47
C GLY A 65 -11.24 -7.14 20.03
N GLY A 66 -10.21 -6.65 19.33
CA GLY A 66 -9.76 -7.17 18.05
C GLY A 66 -9.19 -8.59 18.15
N SER A 67 -9.16 -9.29 17.03
CA SER A 67 -8.69 -10.68 16.95
C SER A 67 -7.22 -10.80 16.52
N CYS A 68 -6.60 -9.72 16.08
CA CYS A 68 -5.23 -9.75 15.59
C CYS A 68 -4.21 -9.57 16.72
N GLY A 69 -3.24 -10.48 16.80
CA GLY A 69 -2.15 -10.47 17.79
C GLY A 69 -0.79 -10.06 17.22
N CYS A 70 -0.74 -9.34 16.09
CA CYS A 70 0.53 -9.02 15.41
C CYS A 70 1.39 -7.96 16.14
N GLY A 71 0.83 -7.29 17.14
CA GLY A 71 1.54 -6.31 17.98
C GLY A 71 1.48 -4.86 17.49
N TRP A 72 0.94 -4.60 16.29
CA TRP A 72 0.63 -3.24 15.85
C TRP A 72 -0.56 -2.69 16.65
N GLN A 73 -0.41 -1.48 17.18
CA GLN A 73 -1.45 -0.74 17.89
C GLN A 73 -1.80 0.51 17.08
N PRO A 74 -3.08 0.74 16.74
CA PRO A 74 -3.46 1.90 15.96
C PRO A 74 -3.21 3.19 16.74
N ASP A 75 -2.51 4.13 16.12
CA ASP A 75 -2.32 5.49 16.61
C ASP A 75 -2.60 6.44 15.43
N PRO A 76 -3.84 6.96 15.30
CA PRO A 76 -4.22 7.76 14.14
C PRO A 76 -3.33 8.96 13.87
N GLU A 77 -2.76 9.58 14.91
CA GLU A 77 -1.88 10.74 14.72
C GLU A 77 -0.55 10.32 14.12
N ALA A 78 0.12 9.34 14.74
CA ALA A 78 1.40 8.84 14.25
C ALA A 78 1.28 8.12 12.91
N ASP A 79 0.24 7.30 12.72
CA ASP A 79 0.00 6.53 11.51
C ASP A 79 -0.25 7.45 10.31
N LEU A 80 -1.02 8.53 10.48
CA LEU A 80 -1.28 9.48 9.38
C LEU A 80 0.00 10.21 8.96
N ILE A 81 0.86 10.60 9.90
CA ILE A 81 2.16 11.21 9.59
C ILE A 81 3.02 10.25 8.73
N VAL A 82 3.04 8.97 9.07
CA VAL A 82 3.77 7.95 8.28
C VAL A 82 3.17 7.81 6.89
N LEU A 83 1.84 7.74 6.76
CA LEU A 83 1.17 7.61 5.48
C LEU A 83 1.39 8.84 4.58
N GLU A 84 1.34 10.04 5.14
CA GLU A 84 1.64 11.29 4.45
C GLU A 84 3.09 11.33 3.95
N ALA A 85 4.04 10.92 4.81
CA ALA A 85 5.45 10.81 4.43
C ALA A 85 5.66 9.79 3.29
N MET A 86 4.99 8.64 3.31
CA MET A 86 5.07 7.65 2.24
C MET A 86 4.49 8.17 0.92
N LEU A 87 3.36 8.87 0.97
CA LEU A 87 2.78 9.51 -0.20
C LEU A 87 3.71 10.58 -0.78
N ALA A 88 4.24 11.45 0.07
CA ALA A 88 5.20 12.47 -0.34
C ALA A 88 6.44 11.85 -0.98
N ALA A 89 6.99 10.78 -0.37
CA ALA A 89 8.13 10.05 -0.93
C ALA A 89 7.78 9.44 -2.30
N ALA A 90 6.61 8.84 -2.47
CA ALA A 90 6.18 8.25 -3.74
C ALA A 90 5.99 9.30 -4.85
N VAL A 91 5.49 10.48 -4.51
CA VAL A 91 5.34 11.61 -5.47
C VAL A 91 6.70 12.17 -5.89
N MET A 92 7.66 12.22 -4.97
CA MET A 92 9.00 12.77 -5.22
C MET A 92 9.95 11.75 -5.87
N GLN A 93 9.63 10.45 -5.84
CA GLN A 93 10.40 9.43 -6.52
C GLN A 93 10.31 9.64 -8.04
N GLN A 94 11.46 9.80 -8.68
CA GLN A 94 11.54 9.75 -10.13
C GLN A 94 11.25 8.31 -10.58
N PRO A 95 10.45 8.09 -11.65
CA PRO A 95 10.34 6.77 -12.25
C PRO A 95 11.75 6.24 -12.54
N VAL A 96 12.06 5.06 -12.00
CA VAL A 96 13.31 4.37 -12.34
C VAL A 96 13.34 4.18 -13.86
N GLU A 97 14.47 4.54 -14.46
CA GLU A 97 14.79 4.69 -15.89
C GLU A 97 13.94 3.86 -16.85
N ASP A 98 13.56 4.51 -17.96
CA ASP A 98 12.86 3.90 -19.08
C ASP A 98 13.62 2.62 -19.51
N LEU A 99 12.91 1.49 -19.60
CA LEU A 99 13.46 0.23 -20.10
C LEU A 99 14.05 0.39 -21.52
N ALA A 100 13.65 1.44 -22.24
CA ALA A 100 14.22 1.82 -23.53
C ALA A 100 15.64 2.42 -23.44
N GLU A 101 16.07 2.90 -22.27
CA GLU A 101 17.39 3.51 -22.03
C GLU A 101 18.41 2.54 -21.40
N MET A 102 17.97 1.34 -21.01
CA MET A 102 18.85 0.32 -20.43
C MET A 102 19.69 -0.39 -21.51
N GLU A 103 21.00 -0.45 -21.32
CA GLU A 103 21.91 -1.19 -22.20
C GLU A 103 21.60 -2.71 -22.17
N VAL A 104 21.46 -3.34 -23.33
CA VAL A 104 21.14 -4.77 -23.44
C VAL A 104 22.34 -5.61 -22.96
N ALA A 105 22.22 -6.18 -21.76
CA ALA A 105 23.28 -6.93 -21.07
C ALA A 105 23.49 -8.38 -21.56
N GLY A 106 22.82 -8.83 -22.63
CA GLY A 106 22.96 -10.20 -23.13
C GLY A 106 22.49 -10.39 -24.57
N ARG A 107 23.16 -11.29 -25.29
CA ARG A 107 22.72 -11.80 -26.59
C ARG A 107 22.58 -13.33 -26.48
N ALA A 108 21.49 -13.86 -27.03
CA ALA A 108 21.21 -15.30 -27.12
C ALA A 108 21.99 -15.97 -28.26
#